data_AF-A0AAF3JC29-F1
#
_entry.id   AF-A0AAF3JC29-F1
#
_cell.length_a   1.000
_cell.length_b   1.000
_cell.length_c   1.000
_cell.angle_alpha   90.00
_cell.angle_beta   90.00
_cell.angle_gamma   90.00
#
_symmetry.space_group_name_H-M   'P 1'
#
loop_
_entity.id
_entity.type
_entity.pdbx_description
1 polymer ?
#
loop_
_entity_poly.entity_id
_entity_poly.type
_entity_poly.pdbx_seq_one_letter_code
_entity_poly.pdbx_strand_id
1 'polypeptide(L)'
;MSLDETYRGYLKTFCKIGGYIVSIGLLGFFFVFVGYVIIQLHQFIPLSPNNELKCSRFGDGSEDGERLLNEYLINRTTINGNETKLKTKTCWDIRKRRYFPIFLPNRIEFPYHVYFIRLVTKDYNFVEQTLSMLFSPQHFYCLPIDTRANENFEEKIRNFGLCMLNVVVPSGKFDGTNPIEVFAAHRACVDAMPNYKWRHMVILQEHEIPLQSIQVINKNISRLGQNTRIGSNVITRGFIENFNHHETDHNSTLSMTDYLKETLQQWWHLKLKPFFLSRNFYEKFHVFIKKEMTRKDFDDQQVVVRDTTNSTCLSEEFDEAQNCILGMENYQEIIKSNELFTRANPRFDLGFVDCIHELVFNRTFSRWIQ
;
A
#
# COMPACT_ATOMS: atom_id res chain seq x y z
N MET A 1 79.57 -21.92 14.57
CA MET A 1 78.87 -20.97 13.67
C MET A 1 78.10 -21.81 12.65
N SER A 2 76.94 -22.37 13.01
CA SER A 2 76.12 -23.17 12.07
C SER A 2 74.64 -23.33 12.47
N LEU A 3 74.16 -22.59 13.47
CA LEU A 3 72.74 -22.62 13.90
C LEU A 3 71.86 -21.56 13.18
N ASP A 4 72.46 -20.68 12.37
CA ASP A 4 71.78 -19.53 11.76
C ASP A 4 71.07 -19.90 10.44
N GLU A 5 71.66 -20.74 9.59
CA GLU A 5 71.07 -21.05 8.27
C GLU A 5 69.81 -21.92 8.35
N THR A 6 69.77 -22.89 9.26
CA THR A 6 68.60 -23.78 9.44
C THR A 6 67.41 -22.98 9.98
N TYR A 7 67.65 -22.13 10.99
CA TYR A 7 66.61 -21.29 11.60
C TYR A 7 66.05 -20.26 10.62
N ARG A 8 66.93 -19.67 9.78
CA ARG A 8 66.55 -18.74 8.69
C ARG A 8 65.74 -19.44 7.59
N GLY A 9 65.99 -20.72 7.32
CA GLY A 9 65.19 -21.57 6.43
C GLY A 9 63.78 -21.86 6.97
N TYR A 10 63.66 -22.16 8.27
CA TYR A 10 62.36 -22.35 8.93
C TYR A 10 61.56 -21.04 8.96
N LEU A 11 62.18 -19.90 9.27
CA LEU A 11 61.51 -18.60 9.27
C LEU A 11 60.96 -18.21 7.89
N LYS A 12 61.73 -18.44 6.81
CA LYS A 12 61.26 -18.19 5.43
C LYS A 12 60.07 -19.06 5.07
N THR A 13 60.10 -20.35 5.45
CA THR A 13 58.99 -21.28 5.20
C THR A 13 57.75 -20.89 6.01
N PHE A 14 57.92 -20.48 7.26
CA PHE A 14 56.82 -20.03 8.13
C PHE A 14 56.19 -18.72 7.63
N CYS A 15 56.99 -17.73 7.19
CA CYS A 15 56.48 -16.52 6.54
C CYS A 15 55.76 -16.81 5.22
N LYS A 16 56.24 -17.79 4.44
CA LYS A 16 55.60 -18.17 3.17
C LYS A 16 54.25 -18.85 3.41
N ILE A 17 54.17 -19.77 4.37
CA ILE A 17 52.92 -20.43 4.78
C ILE A 17 51.95 -19.41 5.40
N GLY A 18 52.43 -18.53 6.28
CA GLY A 18 51.64 -17.44 6.85
C GLY A 18 51.08 -16.50 5.78
N GLY A 19 51.88 -16.14 4.77
CA GLY A 19 51.45 -15.37 3.60
C GLY A 19 50.33 -16.06 2.83
N TYR A 20 50.45 -17.35 2.54
CA TYR A 20 49.38 -18.12 1.87
C TYR A 20 48.09 -18.18 2.70
N ILE A 21 48.17 -18.38 4.02
CA ILE A 21 46.99 -18.41 4.91
C ILE A 21 46.29 -17.04 4.89
N VAL A 22 47.04 -15.94 4.97
CA VAL A 22 46.49 -14.58 4.90
C VAL A 22 45.84 -14.33 3.53
N SER A 23 46.47 -14.74 2.43
CA SER A 23 45.90 -14.60 1.09
C SER A 23 44.62 -15.43 0.89
N ILE A 24 44.57 -16.66 1.39
CA ILE A 24 43.36 -17.50 1.34
C ILE A 24 42.25 -16.90 2.20
N GLY A 25 42.57 -16.39 3.40
CA GLY A 25 41.62 -15.70 4.27
C GLY A 25 41.02 -14.45 3.62
N LEU A 26 41.85 -13.62 2.98
CA LEU A 26 41.40 -12.43 2.24
C LEU A 26 40.53 -12.79 1.04
N LEU A 27 40.88 -13.85 0.30
CA LEU A 27 40.08 -14.33 -0.83
C LEU A 27 38.71 -14.84 -0.35
N GLY A 28 38.68 -15.59 0.76
CA GLY A 28 37.44 -16.03 1.40
C GLY A 28 36.55 -14.86 1.84
N PHE A 29 37.14 -13.86 2.51
CA PHE A 29 36.43 -12.64 2.89
C PHE A 29 35.89 -11.89 1.67
N PHE A 30 36.67 -11.78 0.60
CA PHE A 30 36.23 -11.15 -0.64
C PHE A 30 35.01 -11.85 -1.24
N PHE A 31 35.00 -13.19 -1.35
CA PHE A 31 33.85 -13.92 -1.87
C PHE A 31 32.62 -13.81 -0.96
N VAL A 32 32.80 -13.83 0.36
CA VAL A 32 31.71 -13.59 1.31
C VAL A 32 31.16 -12.17 1.17
N PHE A 33 32.03 -11.17 1.05
CA PHE A 33 31.65 -9.78 0.88
C PHE A 33 30.94 -9.54 -0.46
N VAL A 34 31.48 -10.07 -1.57
CA VAL A 34 30.85 -9.99 -2.89
C VAL A 34 29.51 -10.71 -2.89
N GLY A 35 29.43 -11.90 -2.29
CA GLY A 35 28.16 -12.61 -2.09
C GLY A 35 27.15 -11.78 -1.31
N TYR A 36 27.57 -11.16 -0.20
CA TYR A 36 26.74 -10.25 0.58
C TYR A 36 26.26 -9.05 -0.23
N VAL A 37 27.16 -8.38 -0.95
CA VAL A 37 26.81 -7.22 -1.80
C VAL A 37 25.82 -7.61 -2.89
N ILE A 38 26.08 -8.70 -3.62
CA ILE A 38 25.17 -9.22 -4.66
C ILE A 38 23.80 -9.54 -4.06
N ILE A 39 23.77 -10.15 -2.88
CA ILE A 39 22.53 -10.47 -2.16
C ILE A 39 21.77 -9.20 -1.76
N GLN A 40 22.45 -8.10 -1.43
CA GLN A 40 21.83 -6.82 -1.08
C GLN A 40 21.37 -6.01 -2.31
N LEU A 41 21.89 -6.30 -3.52
CA LEU A 41 21.47 -5.60 -4.76
C LEU A 41 19.95 -5.70 -5.01
N HIS A 42 19.26 -6.72 -4.50
CA HIS A 42 17.80 -6.84 -4.63
C HIS A 42 17.02 -5.65 -4.04
N GLN A 43 17.60 -4.91 -3.09
CA GLN A 43 16.97 -3.72 -2.48
C GLN A 43 17.14 -2.48 -3.34
N PHE A 44 18.09 -2.52 -4.27
CA PHE A 44 18.45 -1.43 -5.17
C PHE A 44 17.94 -1.67 -6.58
N ILE A 45 17.76 -2.93 -6.99
CA ILE A 45 17.29 -3.31 -8.32
C ILE A 45 15.80 -3.70 -8.23
N PRO A 46 14.89 -2.98 -8.91
CA PRO A 46 13.50 -3.35 -9.01
C PRO A 46 13.41 -4.66 -9.77
N LEU A 47 12.92 -5.67 -9.08
CA LEU A 47 12.59 -6.96 -9.67
C LEU A 47 11.09 -6.99 -9.93
N SER A 48 10.72 -7.25 -11.18
CA SER A 48 9.31 -7.39 -11.54
C SER A 48 8.66 -8.50 -10.74
N PRO A 49 7.37 -8.35 -10.38
CA PRO A 49 6.62 -9.44 -9.78
C PRO A 49 6.72 -10.69 -10.65
N ASN A 50 7.02 -11.83 -10.03
CA ASN A 50 7.04 -13.11 -10.75
C ASN A 50 5.63 -13.71 -10.71
N ASN A 51 4.82 -13.32 -11.69
CA ASN A 51 3.45 -13.78 -11.84
C ASN A 51 3.40 -15.06 -12.68
N GLU A 52 2.49 -15.98 -12.33
CA GLU A 52 2.25 -17.18 -13.15
C GLU A 52 1.58 -16.82 -14.49
N LEU A 53 0.75 -15.78 -14.49
CA LEU A 53 0.07 -15.26 -15.67
C LEU A 53 0.97 -14.32 -16.48
N LYS A 54 0.97 -14.49 -17.80
CA LYS A 54 1.63 -13.58 -18.75
C LYS A 54 0.69 -12.42 -19.08
N CYS A 55 0.64 -11.43 -18.19
CA CYS A 55 -0.33 -10.32 -18.23
C CYS A 55 -0.31 -9.51 -19.52
N SER A 56 0.83 -9.44 -20.22
CA SER A 56 0.94 -8.77 -21.53
C SER A 56 0.03 -9.35 -22.62
N ARG A 57 -0.41 -10.61 -22.49
CA ARG A 57 -1.26 -11.29 -23.49
C ARG A 57 -2.74 -10.97 -23.37
N PHE A 58 -3.19 -10.47 -22.23
CA PHE A 58 -4.62 -10.20 -21.97
C PHE A 58 -5.03 -8.77 -22.34
N GLY A 59 -4.07 -7.87 -22.56
CA GLY A 59 -4.32 -6.43 -22.78
C GLY A 59 -4.07 -5.95 -24.20
N ASP A 60 -3.68 -6.82 -25.14
CA ASP A 60 -3.26 -6.43 -26.48
C ASP A 60 -4.42 -6.25 -27.48
N GLY A 61 -5.62 -6.74 -27.14
CA GLY A 61 -6.80 -6.68 -28.01
C GLY A 61 -6.73 -7.61 -29.23
N SER A 62 -5.86 -8.62 -29.19
CA SER A 62 -5.77 -9.65 -30.21
C SER A 62 -6.83 -10.75 -30.01
N GLU A 63 -7.22 -11.43 -31.08
CA GLU A 63 -8.11 -12.60 -31.03
C GLU A 63 -7.56 -13.71 -30.11
N ASP A 64 -6.23 -13.89 -30.12
CA ASP A 64 -5.54 -14.80 -29.20
C ASP A 64 -5.67 -14.36 -27.73
N GLY A 65 -5.57 -13.06 -27.45
CA GLY A 65 -5.76 -12.49 -26.12
C GLY A 65 -7.19 -12.69 -25.60
N GLU A 66 -8.19 -12.48 -26.45
CA GLU A 66 -9.60 -12.74 -26.12
C GLU A 66 -9.87 -14.22 -25.85
N ARG A 67 -9.30 -15.12 -26.65
CA ARG A 67 -9.39 -16.57 -26.42
C ARG A 67 -8.77 -16.96 -25.08
N LEU A 68 -7.58 -16.45 -24.76
CA LEU A 68 -6.92 -16.71 -23.47
C LEU A 68 -7.72 -16.16 -22.29
N LEU A 69 -8.33 -14.99 -22.44
CA LEU A 69 -9.22 -14.43 -21.44
C LEU A 69 -10.39 -15.38 -21.18
N ASN A 70 -11.10 -15.82 -22.22
CA ASN A 70 -12.22 -16.74 -22.08
C ASN A 70 -11.82 -18.06 -21.42
N GLU A 71 -10.66 -18.62 -21.77
CA GLU A 71 -10.09 -19.80 -21.11
C GLU A 71 -9.80 -19.54 -19.61
N TYR A 72 -9.23 -18.38 -19.27
CA TYR A 72 -8.96 -17.98 -17.89
C TYR A 72 -10.23 -17.78 -17.07
N LEU A 73 -11.27 -17.15 -17.63
CA LEU A 73 -12.51 -16.85 -16.90
C LEU A 73 -13.27 -18.11 -16.46
N ILE A 74 -13.08 -19.25 -17.14
CA ILE A 74 -13.64 -20.55 -16.75
C ILE A 74 -12.95 -21.12 -15.50
N ASN A 75 -11.63 -20.93 -15.38
CA ASN A 75 -10.84 -21.46 -14.27
C ASN A 75 -9.92 -20.38 -13.70
N ARG A 76 -10.55 -19.37 -13.10
CA ARG A 76 -9.86 -18.20 -12.54
C ARG A 76 -8.94 -18.62 -11.40
N THR A 77 -7.79 -17.95 -11.30
CA THR A 77 -6.89 -18.15 -10.18
C THR A 77 -7.45 -17.40 -8.97
N THR A 78 -7.56 -18.08 -7.82
CA THR A 78 -8.00 -17.48 -6.55
C THR A 78 -6.99 -17.76 -5.45
N ILE A 79 -7.03 -16.97 -4.37
CA ILE A 79 -6.10 -17.13 -3.23
C ILE A 79 -6.35 -18.39 -2.38
N ASN A 80 -7.44 -19.14 -2.61
CA ASN A 80 -7.83 -20.29 -1.80
C ASN A 80 -6.83 -21.46 -1.95
N GLY A 81 -5.80 -21.45 -1.12
CA GLY A 81 -4.77 -22.50 -1.01
C GLY A 81 -3.34 -21.98 -0.84
N ASN A 82 -3.04 -20.75 -1.26
CA ASN A 82 -1.66 -20.24 -1.31
C ASN A 82 -1.17 -19.52 -0.04
N GLU A 83 -2.02 -19.24 0.96
CA GLU A 83 -1.54 -18.71 2.26
C GLU A 83 -0.62 -19.70 3.00
N THR A 84 -0.76 -21.01 2.72
CA THR A 84 0.05 -22.08 3.32
C THR A 84 1.54 -22.03 2.92
N LYS A 85 1.90 -21.26 1.88
CA LYS A 85 3.28 -21.10 1.39
C LYS A 85 4.06 -19.97 2.09
N LEU A 86 3.40 -19.04 2.78
CA LEU A 86 4.09 -17.95 3.50
C LEU A 86 4.52 -18.40 4.90
N LYS A 87 5.50 -19.31 4.97
CA LYS A 87 6.11 -19.82 6.22
C LYS A 87 7.26 -18.95 6.74
N THR A 88 7.35 -17.70 6.31
CA THR A 88 8.52 -16.86 6.53
C THR A 88 8.40 -16.06 7.82
N LYS A 89 9.25 -16.39 8.80
CA LYS A 89 9.28 -15.73 10.12
C LYS A 89 10.34 -14.62 10.22
N THR A 90 11.28 -14.55 9.30
CA THR A 90 12.38 -13.58 9.41
C THR A 90 12.07 -12.28 8.66
N CYS A 91 12.54 -11.15 9.20
CA CYS A 91 12.43 -9.87 8.51
C CYS A 91 13.16 -9.83 7.17
N TRP A 92 14.19 -10.67 7.01
CA TRP A 92 14.91 -10.79 5.76
C TRP A 92 14.02 -11.37 4.66
N ASP A 93 13.28 -12.43 4.96
CA ASP A 93 12.34 -13.04 4.01
C ASP A 93 11.20 -12.08 3.64
N ILE A 94 10.66 -11.37 4.64
CA ILE A 94 9.59 -10.37 4.46
C ILE A 94 10.06 -9.22 3.54
N ARG A 95 11.27 -8.72 3.73
CA ARG A 95 11.81 -7.64 2.88
C ARG A 95 12.20 -8.10 1.48
N LYS A 96 12.46 -9.40 1.28
CA LYS A 96 12.90 -9.97 0.01
C LYS A 96 11.79 -10.44 -0.90
N ARG A 97 10.67 -10.89 -0.33
CA ARG A 97 9.59 -11.51 -1.13
C ARG A 97 8.91 -10.54 -2.09
N ARG A 98 9.00 -9.23 -1.82
CA ARG A 98 8.51 -8.17 -2.70
C ARG A 98 9.53 -7.04 -2.75
N TYR A 99 9.45 -6.23 -3.80
CA TYR A 99 10.35 -5.11 -3.97
C TYR A 99 9.88 -3.91 -3.12
N PHE A 100 10.61 -3.65 -2.04
CA PHE A 100 10.43 -2.48 -1.18
C PHE A 100 11.69 -1.61 -1.24
N PRO A 101 11.74 -0.59 -2.12
CA PRO A 101 12.95 0.21 -2.32
C PRO A 101 13.33 0.99 -1.05
N ILE A 102 14.58 0.88 -0.62
CA ILE A 102 15.13 1.68 0.49
C ILE A 102 15.54 3.09 0.05
N PHE A 103 15.72 3.28 -1.26
CA PHE A 103 16.10 4.53 -1.89
C PHE A 103 15.43 4.63 -3.26
N LEU A 104 15.05 5.86 -3.64
CA LEU A 104 14.57 6.18 -4.98
C LEU A 104 15.53 7.19 -5.59
N PRO A 105 16.02 6.98 -6.83
CA PRO A 105 16.82 8.00 -7.48
C PRO A 105 16.01 9.26 -7.78
N ASN A 106 16.68 10.40 -7.76
CA ASN A 106 16.11 11.74 -7.93
C ASN A 106 15.17 11.89 -9.15
N ARG A 107 15.40 11.12 -10.24
CA ARG A 107 14.56 11.14 -11.46
C ARG A 107 13.15 10.59 -11.26
N ILE A 108 12.94 9.70 -10.29
CA ILE A 108 11.63 9.11 -9.97
C ILE A 108 11.14 9.49 -8.57
N GLU A 109 11.99 10.16 -7.79
CA GLU A 109 11.67 10.70 -6.48
C GLU A 109 10.75 11.93 -6.61
N PHE A 110 9.73 12.02 -5.75
CA PHE A 110 8.82 13.17 -5.72
C PHE A 110 8.66 13.64 -4.27
N PRO A 111 9.19 14.83 -3.89
CA PRO A 111 9.33 15.26 -2.49
C PRO A 111 7.98 15.69 -1.89
N TYR A 112 7.11 14.71 -1.64
CA TYR A 112 5.77 14.91 -1.09
C TYR A 112 5.41 13.76 -0.17
N HIS A 113 5.54 13.99 1.13
CA HIS A 113 5.28 12.99 2.16
C HIS A 113 3.77 12.73 2.32
N VAL A 114 3.36 11.52 1.97
CA VAL A 114 1.99 11.02 2.16
C VAL A 114 1.98 10.03 3.32
N TYR A 115 0.87 10.00 4.06
CA TYR A 115 0.59 8.98 5.07
C TYR A 115 -0.57 8.10 4.60
N PHE A 116 -0.28 6.86 4.22
CA PHE A 116 -1.32 5.90 3.83
C PHE A 116 -1.84 5.14 5.05
N ILE A 117 -3.16 5.00 5.16
CA ILE A 117 -3.80 4.20 6.21
C ILE A 117 -4.71 3.19 5.54
N ARG A 118 -4.58 1.91 5.92
CA ARG A 118 -5.48 0.84 5.49
C ARG A 118 -5.86 -0.04 6.66
N LEU A 119 -7.14 -0.10 7.00
CA LEU A 119 -7.66 -1.10 7.93
C LEU A 119 -7.60 -2.48 7.27
N VAL A 120 -7.00 -3.46 7.95
CA VAL A 120 -6.74 -4.79 7.40
C VAL A 120 -7.40 -5.90 8.24
N THR A 121 -8.02 -6.88 7.58
CA THR A 121 -8.76 -7.97 8.25
C THR A 121 -8.23 -9.36 7.86
N LYS A 122 -7.90 -9.57 6.59
CA LYS A 122 -7.55 -10.88 6.03
C LYS A 122 -6.57 -10.80 4.85
N ASP A 123 -6.19 -11.96 4.33
CA ASP A 123 -5.42 -12.13 3.09
C ASP A 123 -4.05 -11.42 3.13
N TYR A 124 -3.15 -11.90 3.99
CA TYR A 124 -1.87 -11.23 4.28
C TYR A 124 -0.98 -11.01 3.04
N ASN A 125 -1.01 -11.96 2.10
CA ASN A 125 -0.27 -11.81 0.84
C ASN A 125 -0.74 -10.59 0.05
N PHE A 126 -2.05 -10.35 0.03
CA PHE A 126 -2.68 -9.24 -0.68
C PHE A 126 -2.34 -7.89 -0.04
N VAL A 127 -2.32 -7.81 1.30
CA VAL A 127 -1.90 -6.60 2.01
C VAL A 127 -0.48 -6.19 1.60
N GLU A 128 0.46 -7.15 1.58
CA GLU A 128 1.82 -6.86 1.17
C GLU A 128 1.96 -6.54 -0.32
N GLN A 129 1.20 -7.22 -1.19
CA GLN A 129 1.19 -6.99 -2.63
C GLN A 129 0.75 -5.58 -2.97
N THR A 130 -0.36 -5.16 -2.38
CA THR A 130 -0.93 -3.84 -2.63
C THR A 130 -0.10 -2.75 -1.97
N LEU A 131 0.57 -3.04 -0.86
CA LEU A 131 1.55 -2.13 -0.29
C LEU A 131 2.78 -1.97 -1.19
N SER A 132 3.32 -3.05 -1.77
CA SER A 132 4.48 -2.94 -2.68
C SER A 132 4.19 -2.11 -3.93
N MET A 133 2.94 -2.10 -4.41
CA MET A 133 2.50 -1.21 -5.50
C MET A 133 2.52 0.29 -5.11
N LEU A 134 2.34 0.62 -3.83
CA LEU A 134 2.32 1.98 -3.31
C LEU A 134 3.64 2.41 -2.66
N PHE A 135 4.60 1.49 -2.52
CA PHE A 135 5.72 1.67 -1.61
C PHE A 135 6.70 2.75 -2.08
N SER A 136 7.06 3.64 -1.16
CA SER A 136 8.12 4.62 -1.29
C SER A 136 8.78 4.80 0.07
N PRO A 137 10.12 4.89 0.14
CA PRO A 137 10.84 5.14 1.40
C PRO A 137 10.51 6.50 2.02
N GLN A 138 9.90 7.42 1.25
CA GLN A 138 9.48 8.73 1.74
C GLN A 138 8.10 8.76 2.41
N HIS A 139 7.33 7.68 2.32
CA HIS A 139 5.97 7.62 2.83
C HIS A 139 5.92 6.73 4.06
N PHE A 140 4.89 6.96 4.88
CA PHE A 140 4.54 6.05 5.95
C PHE A 140 3.23 5.35 5.63
N TYR A 141 3.12 4.14 6.15
CA TYR A 141 1.98 3.25 5.95
C TYR A 141 1.50 2.79 7.31
N CYS A 142 0.23 2.97 7.61
CA CYS A 142 -0.37 2.46 8.82
C CYS A 142 -1.35 1.34 8.50
N LEU A 143 -1.22 0.22 9.21
CA LEU A 143 -2.05 -0.97 9.05
C LEU A 143 -2.76 -1.29 10.38
N PRO A 144 -3.79 -0.52 10.79
CA PRO A 144 -4.63 -0.91 11.90
C PRO A 144 -5.33 -2.23 11.59
N ILE A 145 -5.52 -3.06 12.63
CA ILE A 145 -6.06 -4.42 12.49
C ILE A 145 -7.54 -4.43 12.88
N ASP A 146 -8.38 -5.03 12.03
CA ASP A 146 -9.80 -5.19 12.32
C ASP A 146 -10.02 -6.24 13.43
N THR A 147 -10.98 -6.01 14.32
CA THR A 147 -11.37 -6.97 15.37
C THR A 147 -11.76 -8.37 14.84
N ARG A 148 -12.22 -8.47 13.59
CA ARG A 148 -12.60 -9.71 12.91
C ARG A 148 -11.40 -10.51 12.39
N ALA A 149 -10.20 -9.93 12.41
CA ALA A 149 -8.99 -10.63 11.99
C ALA A 149 -8.70 -11.84 12.90
N ASN A 150 -8.29 -12.95 12.28
CA ASN A 150 -7.83 -14.11 13.05
C ASN A 150 -6.41 -13.90 13.61
N GLU A 151 -6.05 -14.66 14.64
CA GLU A 151 -4.77 -14.52 15.36
C GLU A 151 -3.55 -14.70 14.46
N ASN A 152 -3.58 -15.66 13.53
CA ASN A 152 -2.48 -15.92 12.60
C ASN A 152 -2.27 -14.74 11.64
N PHE A 153 -3.34 -14.09 11.19
CA PHE A 153 -3.25 -12.87 10.39
C PHE A 153 -2.70 -11.69 11.22
N GLU A 154 -3.21 -11.52 12.44
CA GLU A 154 -2.74 -10.50 13.36
C GLU A 154 -1.23 -10.62 13.61
N GLU A 155 -0.74 -11.82 13.92
CA GLU A 155 0.69 -12.10 14.12
C GLU A 155 1.51 -11.71 12.89
N LYS A 156 1.06 -12.09 11.69
CA LYS A 156 1.73 -11.77 10.42
C LYS A 156 1.82 -10.27 10.17
N ILE A 157 0.73 -9.51 10.38
CA ILE A 157 0.73 -8.05 10.20
C ILE A 157 1.63 -7.37 11.22
N ARG A 158 1.58 -7.78 12.50
CA ARG A 158 2.45 -7.21 13.54
C ARG A 158 3.94 -7.49 13.25
N ASN A 159 4.27 -8.72 12.88
CA ASN A 159 5.63 -9.08 12.47
C ASN A 159 6.07 -8.27 11.23
N PHE A 160 5.18 -8.08 10.26
CA PHE A 160 5.45 -7.25 9.09
C PHE A 160 5.79 -5.80 9.47
N GLY A 161 5.02 -5.19 10.38
CA GLY A 161 5.28 -3.85 10.90
C GLY A 161 6.63 -3.74 11.61
N LEU A 162 7.01 -4.73 12.42
CA LEU A 162 8.34 -4.78 13.07
C LEU A 162 9.48 -4.88 12.06
N CYS A 163 9.23 -5.48 10.90
CA CYS A 163 10.22 -5.66 9.85
C CYS A 163 10.36 -4.47 8.91
N MET A 164 9.48 -3.48 8.93
CA MET A 164 9.48 -2.38 7.96
C MET A 164 9.51 -1.02 8.67
N LEU A 165 10.59 -0.25 8.49
CA LEU A 165 10.83 1.00 9.24
C LEU A 165 9.76 2.07 9.02
N ASN A 166 9.09 2.06 7.87
CA ASN A 166 8.07 3.02 7.48
C ASN A 166 6.64 2.43 7.51
N VAL A 167 6.46 1.28 8.17
CA VAL A 167 5.15 0.67 8.40
C VAL A 167 4.85 0.70 9.89
N VAL A 168 3.64 1.14 10.23
CA VAL A 168 3.16 1.27 11.60
C VAL A 168 1.96 0.35 11.77
N VAL A 169 1.97 -0.43 12.84
CA VAL A 169 0.83 -1.27 13.23
C VAL A 169 0.45 -0.86 14.66
N PRO A 170 -0.65 -0.12 14.85
CA PRO A 170 -1.13 0.23 16.19
C PRO A 170 -1.36 -1.02 17.06
N SER A 171 -1.21 -0.88 18.37
CA SER A 171 -1.39 -2.00 19.31
C SER A 171 -2.85 -2.45 19.41
N GLY A 172 -3.81 -1.53 19.35
CA GLY A 172 -5.24 -1.82 19.41
C GLY A 172 -5.81 -2.51 18.17
N LYS A 173 -7.02 -3.07 18.32
CA LYS A 173 -7.87 -3.56 17.23
C LYS A 173 -9.11 -2.70 17.13
N PHE A 174 -9.63 -2.54 15.92
CA PHE A 174 -10.72 -1.61 15.63
C PHE A 174 -11.83 -2.32 14.85
N ASP A 175 -13.09 -2.04 15.15
CA ASP A 175 -14.21 -2.66 14.45
C ASP A 175 -14.46 -1.95 13.11
N GLY A 176 -14.09 -2.57 11.99
CA GLY A 176 -14.28 -2.01 10.65
C GLY A 176 -15.75 -1.91 10.19
N THR A 177 -16.68 -2.52 10.94
CA THR A 177 -18.13 -2.37 10.70
C THR A 177 -18.70 -1.14 11.42
N ASN A 178 -17.92 -0.54 12.33
CA ASN A 178 -18.31 0.66 13.06
C ASN A 178 -17.51 1.88 12.54
N PRO A 179 -18.18 2.88 11.92
CA PRO A 179 -17.49 4.03 11.33
C PRO A 179 -16.71 4.85 12.37
N ILE A 180 -17.20 4.93 13.61
CA ILE A 180 -16.51 5.64 14.68
C ILE A 180 -15.20 4.95 15.03
N GLU A 181 -15.18 3.61 15.06
CA GLU A 181 -13.98 2.81 15.30
C GLU A 181 -13.00 2.88 14.12
N VAL A 182 -13.50 2.97 12.87
CA VAL A 182 -12.66 3.23 11.70
C VAL A 182 -11.91 4.58 11.84
N PHE A 183 -12.60 5.65 12.26
CA PHE A 183 -11.94 6.93 12.51
C PHE A 183 -11.04 6.90 13.76
N ALA A 184 -11.36 6.10 14.77
CA ALA A 184 -10.48 5.85 15.91
C ALA A 184 -9.17 5.16 15.48
N ALA A 185 -9.25 4.20 14.54
CA ALA A 185 -8.10 3.55 13.94
C ALA A 185 -7.19 4.57 13.23
N HIS A 186 -7.78 5.52 12.49
CA HIS A 186 -7.02 6.59 11.84
C HIS A 186 -6.32 7.50 12.85
N ARG A 187 -6.97 7.82 13.98
CA ARG A 187 -6.34 8.55 15.08
C ARG A 187 -5.17 7.78 15.67
N ALA A 188 -5.34 6.49 15.96
CA ALA A 188 -4.28 5.66 16.51
C ALA A 188 -3.02 5.63 15.61
N CYS A 189 -3.21 5.67 14.28
CA CYS A 189 -2.10 5.82 13.34
C CYS A 189 -1.37 7.16 13.47
N VAL A 190 -2.09 8.28 13.51
CA VAL A 190 -1.48 9.61 13.64
C VAL A 190 -0.76 9.76 14.98
N ASP A 191 -1.38 9.28 16.06
CA ASP A 191 -0.83 9.33 17.42
C ASP A 191 0.45 8.48 17.55
N ALA A 192 0.60 7.42 16.72
CA ALA A 192 1.81 6.61 16.70
C ALA A 192 3.00 7.32 16.01
N MET A 193 2.76 8.36 15.21
CA MET A 193 3.79 9.07 14.43
C MET A 193 3.67 10.61 14.53
N PRO A 194 3.68 11.21 15.74
CA PRO A 194 3.42 12.64 15.93
C PRO A 194 4.47 13.54 15.28
N ASN A 195 5.70 13.05 15.17
CA ASN A 195 6.84 13.81 14.63
C ASN A 195 6.95 13.72 13.09
N TYR A 196 6.21 12.84 12.44
CA TYR A 196 6.30 12.67 10.99
C TYR A 196 5.65 13.85 10.27
N LYS A 197 6.41 14.51 9.39
CA LYS A 197 5.94 15.68 8.64
C LYS A 197 5.29 15.29 7.32
N TRP A 198 4.07 14.78 7.39
CA TRP A 198 3.22 14.50 6.23
C TRP A 198 2.41 15.73 5.77
N ARG A 199 1.95 15.70 4.52
CA ARG A 199 1.11 16.76 3.91
C ARG A 199 -0.34 16.33 3.73
N HIS A 200 -0.53 15.11 3.25
CA HIS A 200 -1.84 14.46 3.15
C HIS A 200 -1.81 13.05 3.70
N MET A 201 -2.96 12.65 4.20
CA MET A 201 -3.28 11.29 4.54
C MET A 201 -4.20 10.70 3.46
N VAL A 202 -3.93 9.47 3.06
CA VAL A 202 -4.78 8.70 2.16
C VAL A 202 -5.37 7.53 2.93
N ILE A 203 -6.69 7.50 3.08
CA ILE A 203 -7.37 6.38 3.73
C ILE A 203 -7.88 5.45 2.63
N LEU A 204 -7.36 4.23 2.66
CA LEU A 204 -7.68 3.14 1.76
C LEU A 204 -8.53 2.10 2.47
N GLN A 205 -9.45 1.51 1.71
CA GLN A 205 -10.23 0.37 2.13
C GLN A 205 -9.48 -0.94 1.85
N GLU A 206 -10.02 -2.04 2.40
CA GLU A 206 -9.36 -3.36 2.36
C GLU A 206 -9.08 -3.83 0.92
N HIS A 207 -10.07 -3.75 0.02
CA HIS A 207 -9.96 -4.21 -1.37
C HIS A 207 -9.50 -3.14 -2.37
N GLU A 208 -9.11 -1.94 -1.92
CA GLU A 208 -8.64 -0.88 -2.82
C GLU A 208 -7.19 -1.10 -3.22
N ILE A 209 -6.93 -1.21 -4.53
CA ILE A 209 -5.60 -1.36 -5.11
C ILE A 209 -5.27 -0.15 -6.00
N PRO A 210 -4.01 0.32 -6.05
CA PRO A 210 -3.63 1.36 -7.00
C PRO A 210 -3.67 0.85 -8.44
N LEU A 211 -4.05 1.72 -9.35
CA LEU A 211 -3.89 1.51 -10.79
C LEU A 211 -2.70 2.28 -11.35
N GLN A 212 -2.32 3.40 -10.73
CA GLN A 212 -1.23 4.26 -11.19
C GLN A 212 0.03 4.08 -10.36
N SER A 213 1.16 4.53 -10.91
CA SER A 213 2.41 4.58 -10.14
C SER A 213 2.31 5.54 -8.95
N ILE A 214 3.11 5.29 -7.92
CA ILE A 214 3.16 6.17 -6.74
C ILE A 214 3.50 7.62 -7.10
N GLN A 215 4.28 7.87 -8.16
CA GLN A 215 4.58 9.23 -8.62
C GLN A 215 3.34 9.94 -9.18
N VAL A 216 2.51 9.25 -9.95
CA VAL A 216 1.26 9.80 -10.49
C VAL A 216 0.29 10.08 -9.34
N ILE A 217 0.19 9.15 -8.39
CA ILE A 217 -0.63 9.33 -7.18
C ILE A 217 -0.16 10.56 -6.41
N ASN A 218 1.14 10.67 -6.08
CA ASN A 218 1.68 11.82 -5.36
C ASN A 218 1.47 13.14 -6.10
N LYS A 219 1.66 13.16 -7.42
CA LYS A 219 1.40 14.36 -8.23
C LYS A 219 -0.06 14.78 -8.15
N ASN A 220 -1.01 13.85 -8.22
CA ASN A 220 -2.43 14.14 -8.07
C ASN A 220 -2.75 14.66 -6.67
N ILE A 221 -2.22 14.04 -5.62
CA ILE A 221 -2.41 14.48 -4.23
C ILE A 221 -1.82 15.89 -4.03
N SER A 222 -0.62 16.16 -4.56
CA SER A 222 0.03 17.47 -4.43
C SER A 222 -0.77 18.61 -5.05
N ARG A 223 -1.55 18.32 -6.11
CA ARG A 223 -2.42 19.31 -6.77
C ARG A 223 -3.61 19.70 -5.91
N LEU A 224 -3.98 18.91 -4.89
CA LEU A 224 -5.01 19.29 -3.93
C LEU A 224 -4.56 20.47 -3.06
N GLY A 225 -3.25 20.74 -2.94
CA GLY A 225 -2.74 21.86 -2.15
C GLY A 225 -3.11 21.70 -0.67
N GLN A 226 -4.02 22.52 -0.15
CA GLN A 226 -4.55 22.37 1.21
C GLN A 226 -5.97 21.77 1.25
N ASN A 227 -6.55 21.50 0.08
CA ASN A 227 -7.88 20.92 -0.02
C ASN A 227 -7.87 19.46 0.43
N THR A 228 -9.04 19.02 0.87
CA THR A 228 -9.35 17.64 1.21
C THR A 228 -10.32 17.08 0.18
N ARG A 229 -10.23 15.79 -0.14
CA ARG A 229 -11.24 15.08 -0.93
C ARG A 229 -11.81 13.91 -0.14
N ILE A 230 -13.12 13.90 0.07
CA ILE A 230 -13.86 12.81 0.71
C ILE A 230 -14.78 12.20 -0.35
N GLY A 231 -14.43 11.01 -0.83
CA GLY A 231 -15.12 10.41 -1.97
C GLY A 231 -14.98 11.28 -3.23
N SER A 232 -16.10 11.75 -3.77
CA SER A 232 -16.16 12.70 -4.89
C SER A 232 -16.21 14.18 -4.45
N ASN A 233 -16.46 14.45 -3.16
CA ASN A 233 -16.62 15.80 -2.62
C ASN A 233 -15.25 16.41 -2.31
N VAL A 234 -15.04 17.66 -2.74
CA VAL A 234 -13.82 18.42 -2.47
C VAL A 234 -14.12 19.50 -1.43
N ILE A 235 -13.48 19.37 -0.27
CA ILE A 235 -13.52 20.35 0.80
C ILE A 235 -12.37 21.34 0.58
N THR A 236 -12.73 22.57 0.23
CA THR A 236 -11.76 23.61 -0.13
C THR A 236 -11.06 24.19 1.09
N ARG A 237 -9.90 24.80 0.88
CA ARG A 237 -9.17 25.55 1.90
C ARG A 237 -10.05 26.60 2.61
N GLY A 238 -10.87 27.35 1.87
CA GLY A 238 -11.76 28.37 2.46
C GLY A 238 -12.79 27.75 3.42
N PHE A 239 -13.33 26.58 3.07
CA PHE A 239 -14.17 25.82 3.99
C PHE A 239 -13.39 25.41 5.24
N ILE A 240 -12.17 24.89 5.08
CA ILE A 240 -11.32 24.42 6.20
C ILE A 240 -10.99 25.56 7.17
N GLU A 241 -10.68 26.76 6.65
CA GLU A 241 -10.36 27.93 7.46
C GLU A 241 -11.57 28.38 8.30
N ASN A 242 -12.77 28.38 7.72
CA ASN A 242 -14.00 28.88 8.35
C ASN A 242 -14.74 27.85 9.24
N PHE A 243 -14.37 26.57 9.19
CA PHE A 243 -15.08 25.45 9.83
C PHE A 243 -15.35 25.60 11.35
N ASN A 244 -14.65 26.50 12.06
CA ASN A 244 -14.87 26.79 13.49
C ASN A 244 -15.20 28.27 13.80
N HIS A 245 -15.27 29.16 12.81
CA HIS A 245 -15.42 30.61 13.05
C HIS A 245 -16.88 31.06 13.24
N HIS A 246 -17.87 30.19 12.97
CA HIS A 246 -19.29 30.54 12.96
C HIS A 246 -20.11 30.00 14.15
N GLU A 247 -19.47 29.57 15.25
CA GLU A 247 -20.21 29.20 16.49
C GLU A 247 -20.96 30.37 17.15
N THR A 248 -20.79 31.62 16.68
CA THR A 248 -21.39 32.82 17.29
C THR A 248 -22.51 33.50 16.48
N ASP A 249 -22.85 33.02 15.28
CA ASP A 249 -23.93 33.62 14.46
C ASP A 249 -25.09 32.64 14.27
N HIS A 250 -26.09 32.78 15.13
CA HIS A 250 -27.25 31.88 15.27
C HIS A 250 -28.20 31.80 14.06
N ASN A 251 -27.94 32.49 12.95
CA ASN A 251 -28.89 32.61 11.83
C ASN A 251 -28.39 32.10 10.46
N SER A 252 -27.21 31.46 10.37
CA SER A 252 -26.75 30.82 9.12
C SER A 252 -26.08 29.46 9.32
N THR A 253 -25.99 28.97 10.56
CA THR A 253 -25.54 27.62 10.91
C THR A 253 -26.59 26.54 10.59
N LEU A 254 -27.17 26.58 9.39
CA LEU A 254 -27.65 25.39 8.69
C LEU A 254 -26.46 24.92 7.84
N SER A 255 -25.48 24.37 8.56
CA SER A 255 -24.11 24.89 8.71
C SER A 255 -23.12 24.03 7.95
N MET A 256 -21.88 24.49 7.79
CA MET A 256 -20.76 23.69 7.25
C MET A 256 -20.64 22.29 7.91
N THR A 257 -21.03 22.17 9.17
CA THR A 257 -21.19 20.93 9.94
C THR A 257 -22.11 19.92 9.25
N ASP A 258 -23.29 20.35 8.79
CA ASP A 258 -24.30 19.49 8.16
C ASP A 258 -23.76 18.95 6.82
N TYR A 259 -23.13 19.81 6.01
CA TYR A 259 -22.48 19.40 4.77
C TYR A 259 -21.40 18.33 5.00
N LEU A 260 -20.56 18.51 6.03
CA LEU A 260 -19.53 17.52 6.35
C LEU A 260 -20.14 16.21 6.86
N LYS A 261 -21.18 16.29 7.68
CA LYS A 261 -21.93 15.13 8.18
C LYS A 261 -22.53 14.33 7.02
N GLU A 262 -23.27 14.98 6.13
CA GLU A 262 -23.83 14.36 4.92
C GLU A 262 -22.75 13.75 4.03
N THR A 263 -21.64 14.47 3.82
CA THR A 263 -20.51 13.98 3.01
C THR A 263 -19.91 12.69 3.60
N LEU A 264 -19.79 12.60 4.93
CA LEU A 264 -19.26 11.42 5.60
C LEU A 264 -20.25 10.26 5.60
N GLN A 265 -21.54 10.53 5.81
CA GLN A 265 -22.60 9.53 5.72
C GLN A 265 -22.65 8.93 4.31
N GLN A 266 -22.72 9.77 3.28
CA GLN A 266 -22.70 9.34 1.89
C GLN A 266 -21.48 8.49 1.59
N TRP A 267 -20.28 8.92 2.01
CA TRP A 267 -19.10 8.11 1.79
C TRP A 267 -19.13 6.79 2.55
N TRP A 268 -19.61 6.76 3.79
CA TRP A 268 -19.67 5.54 4.57
C TRP A 268 -20.54 4.46 3.91
N HIS A 269 -21.64 4.87 3.30
CA HIS A 269 -22.55 3.94 2.63
C HIS A 269 -22.11 3.58 1.22
N LEU A 270 -21.58 4.54 0.45
CA LEU A 270 -21.15 4.30 -0.93
C LEU A 270 -19.78 3.66 -1.00
N LYS A 271 -18.87 4.08 -0.13
CA LYS A 271 -17.46 3.65 -0.05
C LYS A 271 -16.63 3.88 -1.33
N LEU A 272 -17.21 4.39 -2.42
CA LEU A 272 -16.67 4.40 -3.79
C LEU A 272 -15.19 4.81 -3.98
N LYS A 273 -14.70 5.83 -3.27
CA LYS A 273 -13.35 6.38 -3.49
C LYS A 273 -12.59 6.61 -2.18
N PRO A 274 -11.24 6.57 -2.19
CA PRO A 274 -10.40 6.85 -1.02
C PRO A 274 -10.58 8.28 -0.48
N PHE A 275 -10.19 8.47 0.79
CA PHE A 275 -10.04 9.82 1.35
C PHE A 275 -8.68 10.39 1.00
N PHE A 276 -8.64 11.70 0.77
CA PHE A 276 -7.42 12.49 0.70
C PHE A 276 -7.57 13.64 1.69
N LEU A 277 -7.16 13.42 2.94
CA LEU A 277 -7.26 14.41 4.01
C LEU A 277 -5.99 15.26 4.07
N SER A 278 -6.12 16.58 3.98
CA SER A 278 -4.99 17.48 4.23
C SER A 278 -4.66 17.51 5.72
N ARG A 279 -3.36 17.66 6.04
CA ARG A 279 -2.93 17.74 7.44
C ARG A 279 -3.59 18.88 8.21
N ASN A 280 -3.75 20.03 7.56
CA ASN A 280 -4.40 21.21 8.16
C ASN A 280 -5.85 20.91 8.56
N PHE A 281 -6.58 20.15 7.73
CA PHE A 281 -7.95 19.80 8.04
C PHE A 281 -8.06 18.67 9.08
N TYR A 282 -7.12 17.72 9.08
CA TYR A 282 -7.18 16.54 9.95
C TYR A 282 -7.36 16.89 11.44
N GLU A 283 -6.65 17.90 11.93
CA GLU A 283 -6.76 18.37 13.32
C GLU A 283 -8.20 18.79 13.67
N LYS A 284 -8.84 19.58 12.79
CA LYS A 284 -10.24 20.00 12.97
C LYS A 284 -11.19 18.81 12.78
N PHE A 285 -10.92 17.99 11.77
CA PHE A 285 -11.72 16.84 11.40
C PHE A 285 -11.83 15.82 12.54
N HIS A 286 -10.72 15.46 13.20
CA HIS A 286 -10.77 14.47 14.28
C HIS A 286 -11.53 14.99 15.51
N VAL A 287 -11.51 16.31 15.75
CA VAL A 287 -12.28 16.93 16.84
C VAL A 287 -13.76 16.87 16.49
N PHE A 288 -14.12 17.22 15.26
CA PHE A 288 -15.48 17.12 14.75
C PHE A 288 -16.02 15.69 14.85
N ILE A 289 -15.31 14.68 14.35
CA ILE A 289 -15.74 13.27 14.45
C ILE A 289 -15.98 12.88 15.92
N LYS A 290 -15.13 13.33 16.85
CA LYS A 290 -15.25 12.98 18.28
C LYS A 290 -16.44 13.66 18.96
N LYS A 291 -16.78 14.89 18.57
CA LYS A 291 -17.79 15.72 19.26
C LYS A 291 -19.17 15.62 18.61
N GLU A 292 -19.22 15.63 17.29
CA GLU A 292 -20.44 15.85 16.51
C GLU A 292 -20.98 14.58 15.85
N MET A 293 -20.17 13.52 15.74
CA MET A 293 -20.57 12.28 15.06
C MET A 293 -20.71 11.13 16.05
N THR A 294 -21.79 10.38 15.88
CA THR A 294 -22.09 9.15 16.62
C THR A 294 -22.36 8.02 15.65
N ARG A 295 -22.38 6.77 16.15
CA ARG A 295 -22.71 5.60 15.33
C ARG A 295 -24.06 5.74 14.62
N LYS A 296 -25.07 6.28 15.31
CA LYS A 296 -26.43 6.43 14.79
C LYS A 296 -26.50 7.31 13.55
N ASP A 297 -25.61 8.31 13.45
CA ASP A 297 -25.55 9.18 12.29
C ASP A 297 -25.20 8.42 11.01
N PHE A 298 -24.53 7.28 11.11
CA PHE A 298 -24.14 6.44 9.97
C PHE A 298 -25.06 5.23 9.76
N ASP A 299 -26.07 5.05 10.60
CA ASP A 299 -27.05 3.97 10.44
C ASP A 299 -28.21 4.40 9.51
N ASP A 300 -28.38 5.71 9.28
CA ASP A 300 -29.46 6.26 8.45
C ASP A 300 -29.13 6.19 6.94
N GLN A 301 -29.73 5.20 6.26
CA GLN A 301 -29.56 4.98 4.82
C GLN A 301 -30.32 5.99 3.94
N GLN A 302 -31.16 6.87 4.49
CA GLN A 302 -32.02 7.77 3.68
C GLN A 302 -31.22 8.81 2.87
N VAL A 303 -29.95 9.05 3.21
CA VAL A 303 -29.10 10.10 2.58
C VAL A 303 -28.38 9.59 1.30
N VAL A 304 -28.55 8.32 0.93
CA VAL A 304 -27.73 7.68 -0.11
C VAL A 304 -28.40 7.72 -1.48
N VAL A 305 -28.06 8.72 -2.29
CA VAL A 305 -28.33 8.68 -3.73
C VAL A 305 -27.24 7.84 -4.39
N ARG A 306 -27.54 6.59 -4.74
CA ARG A 306 -26.72 5.87 -5.71
C ARG A 306 -26.98 6.50 -7.06
N ASP A 307 -25.93 7.02 -7.71
CA ASP A 307 -26.01 7.33 -9.12
C ASP A 307 -26.15 5.99 -9.87
N THR A 308 -27.39 5.60 -10.16
CA THR A 308 -27.75 4.39 -10.89
C THR A 308 -27.57 4.56 -12.39
N THR A 309 -26.66 5.44 -12.84
CA THR A 309 -26.18 5.37 -14.21
C THR A 309 -25.61 3.98 -14.41
N ASN A 310 -26.30 3.24 -15.27
CA ASN A 310 -26.29 1.80 -15.46
C ASN A 310 -24.92 1.31 -15.96
N SER A 311 -23.90 1.37 -15.11
CA SER A 311 -22.60 0.76 -15.36
C SER A 311 -22.74 -0.72 -15.02
N THR A 312 -22.97 -1.52 -16.05
CA THR A 312 -22.96 -2.98 -15.95
C THR A 312 -21.62 -3.41 -15.36
N CYS A 313 -21.64 -3.98 -14.16
CA CYS A 313 -20.46 -4.60 -13.55
C CYS A 313 -20.14 -5.87 -14.33
N LEU A 314 -19.16 -5.79 -15.25
CA LEU A 314 -18.81 -6.88 -16.17
C LEU A 314 -18.43 -8.18 -15.44
N SER A 315 -17.93 -8.07 -14.22
CA SER A 315 -17.52 -9.21 -13.40
C SER A 315 -18.63 -9.90 -12.64
N GLU A 316 -19.80 -9.24 -12.54
CA GLU A 316 -20.94 -9.67 -11.73
C GLU A 316 -20.61 -9.90 -10.24
N GLU A 317 -19.45 -9.45 -9.78
CA GLU A 317 -18.97 -9.59 -8.39
C GLU A 317 -19.03 -8.26 -7.66
N PHE A 318 -19.54 -8.29 -6.42
CA PHE A 318 -19.75 -7.10 -5.61
C PHE A 318 -19.23 -7.27 -4.19
N ASP A 319 -18.78 -6.18 -3.59
CA ASP A 319 -18.44 -6.16 -2.16
C ASP A 319 -19.66 -5.98 -1.24
N GLU A 320 -19.42 -5.95 0.07
CA GLU A 320 -20.45 -5.76 1.11
C GLU A 320 -21.24 -4.44 0.93
N ALA A 321 -20.65 -3.42 0.30
CA ALA A 321 -21.29 -2.14 0.02
C ALA A 321 -21.93 -2.09 -1.39
N GLN A 322 -21.99 -3.21 -2.10
CA GLN A 322 -22.49 -3.34 -3.47
C GLN A 322 -21.68 -2.57 -4.52
N ASN A 323 -20.37 -2.40 -4.29
CA ASN A 323 -19.47 -1.87 -5.31
C ASN A 323 -18.91 -3.01 -6.17
N CYS A 324 -18.81 -2.76 -7.48
CA CYS A 324 -18.23 -3.71 -8.43
C CYS A 324 -16.76 -4.04 -8.07
N ILE A 325 -16.46 -5.33 -7.96
CA ILE A 325 -15.10 -5.86 -7.83
C ILE A 325 -14.59 -6.18 -9.22
N LEU A 326 -13.46 -5.60 -9.63
CA LEU A 326 -12.95 -5.84 -10.98
C LEU A 326 -12.20 -7.17 -11.09
N GLY A 327 -12.30 -7.79 -12.27
CA GLY A 327 -11.60 -9.01 -12.67
C GLY A 327 -10.85 -8.86 -13.99
N MET A 328 -10.29 -9.96 -14.51
CA MET A 328 -9.52 -9.97 -15.76
C MET A 328 -10.32 -9.47 -16.98
N GLU A 329 -11.63 -9.63 -16.98
CA GLU A 329 -12.59 -9.08 -17.94
C GLU A 329 -12.51 -7.55 -18.06
N ASN A 330 -12.08 -6.85 -17.01
CA ASN A 330 -11.91 -5.40 -17.00
C ASN A 330 -10.49 -4.97 -17.41
N TYR A 331 -9.54 -5.91 -17.54
CA TYR A 331 -8.12 -5.59 -17.62
C TYR A 331 -7.77 -4.70 -18.81
N GLN A 332 -8.35 -4.96 -19.99
CA GLN A 332 -8.10 -4.20 -21.22
C GLN A 332 -8.53 -2.73 -21.12
N GLU A 333 -9.61 -2.43 -20.38
CA GLU A 333 -10.05 -1.07 -20.11
C GLU A 333 -9.17 -0.41 -19.04
N ILE A 334 -8.85 -1.15 -17.99
CA ILE A 334 -8.09 -0.66 -16.83
C ILE A 334 -6.66 -0.26 -17.20
N ILE A 335 -6.01 -0.96 -18.13
CA ILE A 335 -4.68 -0.57 -18.62
C ILE A 335 -4.67 0.82 -19.29
N LYS A 336 -5.82 1.32 -19.76
CA LYS A 336 -5.99 2.64 -20.38
C LYS A 336 -6.56 3.69 -19.43
N SER A 337 -7.08 3.26 -18.27
CA SER A 337 -7.74 4.15 -17.31
C SER A 337 -6.77 5.13 -16.64
N ASN A 338 -7.28 6.33 -16.35
CA ASN A 338 -6.62 7.36 -15.55
C ASN A 338 -7.04 7.35 -14.08
N GLU A 339 -7.93 6.43 -13.68
CA GLU A 339 -8.30 6.25 -12.28
C GLU A 339 -7.08 5.88 -11.45
N LEU A 340 -7.04 6.38 -10.21
CA LEU A 340 -5.91 6.19 -9.30
C LEU A 340 -5.98 4.85 -8.57
N PHE A 341 -7.20 4.43 -8.23
CA PHE A 341 -7.49 3.25 -7.42
C PHE A 341 -8.70 2.53 -8.00
N THR A 342 -8.76 1.22 -7.77
CA THR A 342 -9.94 0.40 -8.05
C THR A 342 -10.12 -0.65 -6.96
N ARG A 343 -11.23 -1.40 -7.01
CA ARG A 343 -11.49 -2.54 -6.12
C ARG A 343 -11.13 -3.85 -6.79
N ALA A 344 -10.39 -4.68 -6.06
CA ALA A 344 -10.07 -6.04 -6.47
C ALA A 344 -10.07 -6.95 -5.25
N ASN A 345 -10.56 -8.18 -5.43
CA ASN A 345 -10.61 -9.18 -4.37
C ASN A 345 -9.78 -10.40 -4.80
N PRO A 346 -8.69 -10.75 -4.09
CA PRO A 346 -7.84 -11.89 -4.45
C PRO A 346 -8.55 -13.24 -4.29
N ARG A 347 -9.68 -13.30 -3.58
CA ARG A 347 -10.54 -14.50 -3.48
C ARG A 347 -11.46 -14.68 -4.69
N PHE A 348 -11.70 -13.59 -5.43
CA PHE A 348 -12.47 -13.61 -6.66
C PHE A 348 -11.57 -13.81 -7.89
N ASP A 349 -10.55 -12.96 -8.04
CA ASP A 349 -9.64 -13.00 -9.18
C ASP A 349 -8.23 -12.54 -8.77
N LEU A 350 -7.40 -13.51 -8.35
CA LEU A 350 -6.01 -13.26 -8.00
C LEU A 350 -5.18 -12.88 -9.23
N GLY A 351 -5.49 -13.44 -10.40
CA GLY A 351 -4.80 -13.13 -11.63
C GLY A 351 -4.93 -11.66 -12.03
N PHE A 352 -6.11 -11.07 -11.83
CA PHE A 352 -6.30 -9.62 -12.00
C PHE A 352 -5.39 -8.82 -11.06
N VAL A 353 -5.33 -9.18 -9.78
CA VAL A 353 -4.46 -8.51 -8.80
C VAL A 353 -2.98 -8.62 -9.20
N ASP A 354 -2.55 -9.79 -9.66
CA ASP A 354 -1.18 -10.02 -10.13
C ASP A 354 -0.85 -9.19 -11.38
N CYS A 355 -1.77 -9.10 -12.33
CA CYS A 355 -1.59 -8.29 -13.53
C CYS A 355 -1.60 -6.79 -13.24
N ILE A 356 -2.42 -6.30 -12.31
CA ILE A 356 -2.34 -4.91 -11.85
C ILE A 356 -1.02 -4.65 -11.12
N HIS A 357 -0.51 -5.62 -10.36
CA HIS A 357 0.80 -5.48 -9.71
C HIS A 357 1.93 -5.27 -10.72
N GLU A 358 1.95 -6.08 -11.78
CA GLU A 358 2.91 -5.95 -12.88
C GLU A 358 2.75 -4.62 -13.62
N LEU A 359 1.51 -4.24 -13.92
CA LEU A 359 1.20 -2.96 -14.57
C LEU A 359 1.72 -1.77 -13.76
N VAL A 360 1.42 -1.71 -12.46
CA VAL A 360 1.86 -0.62 -11.58
C VAL A 360 3.38 -0.63 -11.40
N PHE A 361 3.98 -1.82 -11.28
CA PHE A 361 5.43 -1.96 -11.22
C PHE A 361 6.10 -1.38 -12.47
N ASN A 362 5.61 -1.75 -13.67
CA ASN A 362 6.11 -1.23 -14.94
C ASN A 362 5.91 0.29 -15.06
N ARG A 363 4.75 0.81 -14.65
CA ARG A 363 4.49 2.26 -14.60
C ARG A 363 5.44 3.01 -13.67
N THR A 364 5.87 2.36 -12.58
CA THR A 364 6.75 2.97 -11.55
C THR A 364 8.22 2.91 -11.92
N PHE A 365 8.70 1.79 -12.47
CA PHE A 365 10.12 1.50 -12.62
C PHE A 365 10.62 1.36 -14.07
N SER A 366 9.76 1.44 -15.08
CA SER A 366 10.19 1.37 -16.50
C SER A 366 11.29 2.39 -16.85
N ARG A 367 11.14 3.65 -16.40
CA ARG A 367 12.15 4.72 -16.56
C ARG A 367 13.44 4.49 -15.77
N TRP A 368 13.44 3.52 -14.86
CA TRP A 368 14.62 3.17 -14.07
C TRP A 368 15.47 2.11 -14.77
N ILE A 369 14.80 1.20 -15.49
CA ILE A 369 15.38 0.03 -16.16
C ILE A 369 15.94 0.41 -17.55
N GLN A 370 15.42 1.46 -18.18
CA GLN A 370 16.00 2.11 -19.37
C GLN A 370 17.13 3.06 -18.99
#